data_AF-A0A975WC77-F1
#
_entry.id   AF-A0A975WC77-F1
#
_cell.length_a   1.000
_cell.length_b   1.000
_cell.length_c   1.000
_cell.angle_alpha   90.00
_cell.angle_beta   90.00
_cell.angle_gamma   90.00
#
_symmetry.space_group_name_H-M   'P 1'
#
loop_
_entity.id
_entity.type
_entity.pdbx_description
1 polymer ?
#
loop_
_entity_poly.entity_id
_entity_poly.type
_entity_poly.pdbx_seq_one_letter_code
_entity_poly.pdbx_strand_id
1 'polypeptide(L)'
;MSSLGRFMKPAHKRMSRLIGYCLTLGGSDAWSNFSDVAAARLTRQERVSLAFAALRSLTPSDAEATASAAIGVAGEPIPPFLGSMDEARTWASFASRAELKCYATAAFEAMSHADQTAFLRHIGEVEIAA
;
A
#
# COMPACT_ATOMS: atom_id res chain seq x y z
N MET A 1 -27.09 11.85 25.07
CA MET A 1 -26.80 10.61 24.32
C MET A 1 -27.30 10.79 22.89
N SER A 2 -26.45 10.60 21.87
CA SER A 2 -26.88 10.73 20.46
C SER A 2 -28.03 9.75 20.15
N SER A 3 -29.11 10.27 19.56
CA SER A 3 -30.33 9.54 19.17
C SER A 3 -30.08 8.38 18.21
N LEU A 4 -28.98 8.43 17.45
CA LEU A 4 -28.52 7.37 16.55
C LEU A 4 -28.09 6.10 17.29
N GLY A 5 -27.55 6.24 18.50
CA GLY A 5 -27.03 5.10 19.27
C GLY A 5 -28.11 4.06 19.59
N ARG A 6 -29.39 4.43 19.67
CA ARG A 6 -30.47 3.47 19.94
C ARG A 6 -30.70 2.50 18.78
N PHE A 7 -30.41 2.91 17.55
CA PHE A 7 -30.66 2.15 16.33
C PHE A 7 -29.44 1.32 15.87
N MET A 8 -28.26 1.57 16.43
CA MET A 8 -27.06 0.82 16.07
C MET A 8 -27.14 -0.63 16.53
N LYS A 9 -26.72 -1.56 15.66
CA LYS A 9 -26.54 -2.97 16.01
C LYS A 9 -25.54 -3.10 17.18
N PRO A 10 -25.69 -4.09 18.07
CA PRO A 10 -24.75 -4.31 19.18
C PRO A 10 -23.29 -4.44 18.73
N ALA A 11 -23.03 -5.10 17.59
CA ALA A 11 -21.70 -5.22 17.00
C ALA A 11 -21.10 -3.85 16.65
N HIS A 12 -21.89 -2.96 16.01
CA HIS A 12 -21.42 -1.63 15.62
C HIS A 12 -21.10 -0.77 16.85
N LYS A 13 -21.92 -0.86 17.91
CA LYS A 13 -21.64 -0.17 19.19
C LYS A 13 -20.31 -0.60 19.79
N ARG A 14 -20.01 -1.91 19.76
CA ARG A 14 -18.75 -2.47 20.26
C ARG A 14 -17.58 -2.00 19.41
N MET A 15 -17.71 -2.03 18.08
CA MET A 15 -16.68 -1.52 17.17
C MET A 15 -16.38 -0.04 17.37
N SER A 16 -17.41 0.81 17.52
CA SER A 16 -17.20 2.23 17.81
C SER A 16 -16.46 2.47 19.12
N ARG A 17 -16.72 1.66 20.16
CA ARG A 17 -15.94 1.74 21.41
C ARG A 17 -14.50 1.26 21.23
N LEU A 18 -14.30 0.18 20.47
CA LEU A 18 -12.97 -0.35 20.22
C LEU A 18 -12.10 0.68 19.50
N ILE A 19 -12.64 1.39 18.50
CA ILE A 19 -11.93 2.52 17.86
C ILE A 19 -11.53 3.56 18.91
N GLY A 20 -12.44 3.92 19.82
CA GLY A 20 -12.13 4.82 20.92
C GLY A 20 -10.99 4.32 21.81
N TYR A 21 -10.94 3.02 22.10
CA TYR A 21 -9.83 2.42 22.86
C TYR A 21 -8.51 2.44 22.09
N CYS A 22 -8.52 2.10 20.80
CA CYS A 22 -7.32 2.17 19.95
C CYS A 22 -6.76 3.59 19.91
N LEU A 23 -7.62 4.61 19.74
CA LEU A 23 -7.25 6.01 19.76
C LEU A 23 -6.71 6.48 21.13
N THR A 24 -7.26 5.95 22.23
CA THR A 24 -6.83 6.30 23.59
C THR A 24 -5.49 5.66 23.96
N LEU A 25 -5.26 4.41 23.55
CA LEU A 25 -4.06 3.65 23.87
C LEU A 25 -2.89 3.99 22.93
N GLY A 26 -3.16 4.37 21.69
CA GLY A 26 -2.17 4.88 20.72
C GLY A 26 -1.12 3.87 20.20
N GLY A 27 -0.97 2.70 20.83
CA GLY A 27 0.01 1.68 20.45
C GLY A 27 -0.38 0.84 19.23
N SER A 28 0.63 0.37 18.49
CA SER A 28 0.47 -0.55 17.35
C SER A 28 -0.32 -1.81 17.72
N ASP A 29 -0.10 -2.35 18.92
CA ASP A 29 -0.77 -3.57 19.40
C ASP A 29 -2.28 -3.40 19.54
N ALA A 30 -2.75 -2.19 19.89
CA ALA A 30 -4.17 -1.89 19.96
C ALA A 30 -4.82 -1.91 18.57
N TRP A 31 -4.09 -1.50 17.53
CA TRP A 31 -4.56 -1.52 16.15
C TRP A 31 -4.45 -2.91 15.51
N SER A 32 -3.47 -3.74 15.88
CA SER A 32 -3.40 -5.14 15.46
C SER A 32 -4.63 -5.92 15.92
N ASN A 33 -4.99 -5.79 17.21
CA ASN A 33 -6.19 -6.41 17.77
C ASN A 33 -7.49 -5.87 17.14
N PHE A 34 -7.50 -4.62 16.66
CA PHE A 34 -8.65 -4.06 15.95
C PHE A 34 -8.94 -4.82 14.66
N SER A 35 -7.91 -5.21 13.90
CA SER A 35 -8.05 -5.93 12.63
C SER A 35 -8.83 -7.25 12.81
N ASP A 36 -8.43 -8.05 13.81
CA ASP A 36 -9.07 -9.35 14.10
C ASP A 36 -10.52 -9.19 14.52
N VAL A 37 -10.81 -8.22 15.40
CA VAL A 37 -12.18 -7.96 15.86
C VAL A 37 -13.03 -7.40 14.71
N ALA A 38 -12.47 -6.55 13.86
CA ALA A 38 -13.15 -6.05 12.67
C ALA A 38 -13.50 -7.18 11.71
N ALA A 39 -12.59 -8.14 11.48
CA ALA A 39 -12.84 -9.32 10.65
C ALA A 39 -14.00 -10.17 11.20
N ALA A 40 -14.10 -10.33 12.51
CA ALA A 40 -15.13 -11.12 13.18
C ALA A 40 -16.49 -10.40 13.32
N ARG A 41 -16.53 -9.06 13.31
CA ARG A 41 -17.72 -8.28 13.69
C ARG A 41 -18.29 -7.41 12.58
N LEU A 42 -17.51 -7.08 11.56
CA LEU A 42 -17.95 -6.29 10.41
C LEU A 42 -18.07 -7.17 9.17
N THR A 43 -19.02 -6.83 8.31
CA THR A 43 -19.14 -7.41 6.98
C THR A 43 -17.94 -7.03 6.10
N ARG A 44 -17.70 -7.80 5.03
CA ARG A 44 -16.67 -7.47 4.04
C ARG A 44 -16.83 -6.04 3.51
N GLN A 45 -18.06 -5.64 3.17
CA GLN A 45 -18.36 -4.31 2.64
C GLN A 45 -18.01 -3.22 3.65
N GLU A 46 -18.41 -3.37 4.91
CA GLU A 46 -18.09 -2.40 5.97
C GLU A 46 -16.58 -2.24 6.16
N ARG A 47 -15.81 -3.33 6.12
CA ARG A 47 -14.33 -3.27 6.23
C ARG A 47 -13.69 -2.57 5.04
N VAL A 48 -14.13 -2.89 3.81
CA VAL A 48 -13.61 -2.23 2.59
C VAL A 48 -13.93 -0.74 2.62
N SER A 49 -15.16 -0.36 2.97
CA SER A 49 -15.54 1.05 3.09
C SER A 49 -14.76 1.78 4.18
N LEU A 50 -14.51 1.13 5.33
CA LEU A 50 -13.71 1.70 6.41
C LEU A 50 -12.26 1.91 5.98
N ALA A 51 -11.63 0.90 5.37
CA ALA A 51 -10.25 0.99 4.87
C ALA A 51 -10.12 2.08 3.80
N PHE A 52 -11.06 2.15 2.86
CA PHE A 52 -11.09 3.20 1.84
C PHE A 52 -11.20 4.59 2.46
N ALA A 53 -12.13 4.79 3.41
CA ALA A 53 -12.31 6.08 4.08
C ALA A 53 -11.07 6.48 4.89
N ALA A 54 -10.43 5.53 5.57
CA ALA A 54 -9.19 5.77 6.30
C ALA A 54 -8.06 6.19 5.36
N LEU A 55 -7.82 5.46 4.27
CA LEU A 55 -6.81 5.80 3.27
C LEU A 55 -7.07 7.18 2.64
N ARG A 56 -8.33 7.52 2.37
CA ARG A 56 -8.76 8.81 1.81
C ARG A 56 -8.50 10.03 2.70
N SER A 57 -8.23 9.81 3.98
CA SER A 57 -7.88 10.86 4.94
C SER A 57 -6.37 11.15 5.03
N LEU A 58 -5.54 10.33 4.39
CA LEU A 58 -4.08 10.45 4.38
C LEU A 58 -3.59 11.27 3.19
N THR A 59 -2.34 11.75 3.23
CA THR A 59 -1.68 12.26 2.02
C THR A 59 -1.52 11.12 1.00
N PRO A 60 -1.39 11.40 -0.31
CA PRO A 60 -1.20 10.34 -1.30
C PRO A 60 -0.02 9.42 -0.99
N SER A 61 1.09 9.98 -0.48
CA SER A 61 2.28 9.23 -0.10
C SER A 61 2.02 8.33 1.11
N ASP A 62 1.37 8.85 2.15
CA ASP A 62 1.07 8.08 3.36
C ASP A 62 0.04 6.98 3.09
N ALA A 63 -0.96 7.26 2.24
CA ALA A 63 -1.95 6.28 1.83
C ALA A 63 -1.29 5.10 1.09
N GLU A 64 -0.39 5.41 0.16
CA GLU A 64 0.38 4.41 -0.58
C GLU A 64 1.31 3.59 0.31
N ALA A 65 2.08 4.26 1.18
CA ALA A 65 2.96 3.59 2.12
C ALA A 65 2.18 2.69 3.10
N THR A 66 1.05 3.18 3.62
CA THR A 66 0.17 2.43 4.54
C THR A 66 -0.44 1.21 3.85
N ALA A 67 -0.94 1.37 2.63
CA ALA A 67 -1.50 0.25 1.86
C ALA A 67 -0.42 -0.80 1.55
N SER A 68 0.77 -0.36 1.15
CA SER A 68 1.91 -1.25 0.88
C SER A 68 2.34 -2.00 2.14
N ALA A 69 2.43 -1.33 3.29
CA ALA A 69 2.75 -1.97 4.56
C ALA A 69 1.69 -2.99 5.00
N ALA A 70 0.41 -2.74 4.71
CA ALA A 70 -0.70 -3.64 5.05
C ALA A 70 -0.81 -4.86 4.12
N ILE A 71 -0.44 -4.72 2.84
CA ILE A 71 -0.55 -5.78 1.82
C ILE A 71 0.76 -6.58 1.72
N GLY A 72 1.89 -5.98 2.11
CA GLY A 72 3.23 -6.48 1.88
C GLY A 72 3.94 -5.73 0.75
N VAL A 73 5.25 -5.63 0.84
CA VAL A 73 6.14 -5.11 -0.22
C VAL A 73 6.77 -6.27 -0.99
N ALA A 74 7.18 -6.04 -2.23
CA ALA A 74 7.87 -7.07 -3.03
C ALA A 74 9.20 -7.48 -2.38
N GLY A 75 9.84 -6.54 -1.68
CA GLY A 75 11.18 -6.69 -1.16
C GLY A 75 12.23 -6.51 -2.25
N GLU A 76 13.45 -6.96 -1.95
CA GLU A 76 14.57 -6.86 -2.88
C GLU A 76 14.26 -7.58 -4.20
N PRO A 77 14.66 -7.02 -5.36
CA PRO A 77 14.66 -7.75 -6.62
C PRO A 77 15.38 -9.08 -6.42
N ILE A 78 14.67 -10.17 -6.68
CA ILE A 78 15.21 -11.52 -6.54
C ILE A 78 16.46 -11.60 -7.41
N PRO A 79 17.62 -12.07 -6.89
CA PRO A 79 18.83 -12.22 -7.68
C PRO A 79 18.49 -12.97 -8.96
N PRO A 80 18.68 -12.35 -10.14
CA PRO A 80 18.19 -12.94 -11.36
C PRO A 80 19.01 -14.20 -11.62
N PHE A 81 18.34 -15.34 -11.81
CA PHE A 81 19.05 -16.61 -12.00
C PHE A 81 19.79 -16.61 -13.34
N LEU A 82 19.24 -15.90 -14.34
CA LEU A 82 19.82 -15.74 -15.69
C LEU A 82 19.99 -14.29 -16.14
N GLY A 83 19.71 -13.30 -15.28
CA GLY A 83 19.86 -11.87 -15.62
C GLY A 83 18.81 -11.37 -16.62
N SER A 84 17.64 -11.99 -16.70
CA SER A 84 16.68 -11.72 -17.78
C SER A 84 15.78 -10.50 -17.51
N MET A 85 15.38 -9.81 -18.58
CA MET A 85 14.39 -8.73 -18.51
C MET A 85 13.02 -9.25 -18.03
N ASP A 86 12.69 -10.52 -18.29
CA ASP A 86 11.42 -11.12 -17.87
C ASP A 86 11.36 -11.34 -16.35
N GLU A 87 12.46 -11.72 -15.70
CA GLU A 87 12.56 -11.77 -14.24
C GLU A 87 12.39 -10.38 -13.62
N ALA A 88 13.04 -9.35 -14.19
CA ALA A 88 12.89 -7.98 -13.74
C ALA A 88 11.44 -7.46 -13.87
N ARG A 89 10.77 -7.77 -14.99
CA ARG A 89 9.36 -7.44 -15.20
C ARG A 89 8.43 -8.18 -14.24
N THR A 90 8.74 -9.45 -13.95
CA THR A 90 7.97 -10.24 -13.00
C THR A 90 8.02 -9.61 -11.62
N TRP A 91 9.20 -9.26 -11.11
CA TRP A 91 9.34 -8.53 -9.85
C TRP A 91 8.61 -7.17 -9.88
N ALA A 92 8.80 -6.39 -10.94
CA ALA A 92 8.17 -5.08 -11.08
C ALA A 92 6.63 -5.14 -11.09
N SER A 93 6.04 -6.27 -11.50
CA SER A 93 4.58 -6.44 -11.53
C SER A 93 3.92 -6.49 -10.14
N PHE A 94 4.67 -6.82 -9.10
CA PHE A 94 4.18 -6.86 -7.72
C PHE A 94 4.94 -5.91 -6.78
N ALA A 95 5.90 -5.13 -7.30
CA ALA A 95 6.58 -4.06 -6.57
C ALA A 95 5.67 -2.86 -6.31
N SER A 96 5.81 -2.27 -5.14
CA SER A 96 5.18 -0.98 -4.81
C SER A 96 5.77 0.15 -5.67
N ARG A 97 5.04 1.25 -5.85
CA ARG A 97 5.54 2.43 -6.57
C ARG A 97 6.82 2.99 -5.96
N ALA A 98 6.95 2.93 -4.64
CA ALA A 98 8.14 3.36 -3.93
C ALA A 98 9.35 2.50 -4.33
N GLU A 99 9.19 1.17 -4.31
CA GLU A 99 10.23 0.23 -4.77
C GLU A 99 10.60 0.47 -6.23
N LEU A 100 9.61 0.60 -7.12
CA LEU A 100 9.85 0.88 -8.54
C LEU A 100 10.70 2.16 -8.74
N LYS A 101 10.37 3.24 -8.04
CA LYS A 101 11.12 4.50 -8.14
C LYS A 101 12.54 4.37 -7.60
N CYS A 102 12.72 3.75 -6.44
CA CYS A 102 14.05 3.60 -5.84
C CYS A 102 14.97 2.76 -6.74
N TYR A 103 14.51 1.58 -7.16
CA TYR A 103 15.33 0.69 -7.97
C TYR A 103 15.54 1.22 -9.39
N ALA A 104 14.55 1.86 -10.01
CA ALA A 104 14.72 2.48 -11.32
C ALA A 104 15.75 3.62 -11.29
N THR A 105 15.66 4.53 -10.32
CA THR A 105 16.62 5.64 -10.17
C THR A 105 18.03 5.12 -9.90
N ALA A 106 18.19 4.21 -8.93
CA ALA A 106 19.49 3.66 -8.61
C ALA A 106 20.12 2.91 -9.80
N ALA A 107 19.32 2.13 -10.55
CA ALA A 107 19.79 1.44 -11.73
C ALA A 107 20.22 2.41 -12.84
N PHE A 108 19.45 3.47 -13.10
CA PHE A 108 19.78 4.49 -14.09
C PHE A 108 21.05 5.28 -13.74
N GLU A 109 21.18 5.71 -12.48
CA GLU A 109 22.35 6.45 -12.00
C GLU A 109 23.65 5.62 -12.09
N ALA A 110 23.55 4.29 -11.96
CA ALA A 110 24.70 3.39 -12.08
C ALA A 110 25.13 3.09 -13.53
N MET A 111 24.32 3.45 -14.53
CA MET A 111 24.65 3.23 -15.95
C MET A 111 25.76 4.18 -16.44
N SER A 112 26.44 3.80 -17.53
CA SER A 112 27.33 4.73 -18.23
C SER A 112 26.54 5.88 -18.86
N HIS A 113 27.19 7.03 -19.13
CA HIS A 113 26.51 8.14 -19.82
C HIS A 113 25.96 7.75 -21.20
N ALA A 114 26.64 6.84 -21.91
CA ALA A 114 26.17 6.33 -23.18
C ALA A 114 24.87 5.52 -23.00
N ASP A 115 24.82 4.65 -21.99
CA ASP A 115 23.65 3.82 -21.69
C ASP A 115 22.49 4.65 -21.14
N GLN A 116 22.75 5.65 -20.29
CA GLN A 116 21.74 6.62 -19.85
C GLN A 116 21.08 7.34 -21.03
N THR A 117 21.90 7.77 -22.01
CA THR A 117 21.41 8.43 -23.23
C THR A 117 20.55 7.48 -24.07
N ALA A 118 21.00 6.24 -24.24
CA ALA A 118 20.25 5.22 -24.96
C ALA A 118 18.91 4.89 -24.28
N PHE A 119 18.91 4.81 -22.94
CA PHE A 119 17.72 4.57 -22.13
C PHE A 119 16.70 5.70 -22.26
N LEU A 120 17.14 6.96 -22.15
CA LEU A 120 16.27 8.12 -22.32
C LEU A 120 15.66 8.19 -23.73
N ARG A 121 16.46 7.89 -24.77
CA ARG A 121 15.96 7.81 -26.15
C ARG A 121 14.86 6.76 -26.29
N HIS A 122 15.09 5.56 -25.74
CA HIS A 122 14.10 4.48 -25.80
C HIS A 122 12.76 4.87 -25.15
N ILE A 123 12.80 5.49 -23.97
CA ILE A 123 11.57 5.94 -23.29
C ILE A 123 10.84 7.00 -24.12
N GLY A 124 11.57 7.97 -24.68
CA GLY A 124 10.98 9.00 -25.53
C GLY A 124 10.32 8.45 -26.80
N GLU A 125 10.89 7.39 -27.40
CA GLU A 125 10.28 6.71 -28.55
C GLU A 125 9.01 5.94 -28.18
N VAL A 126 8.97 5.32 -26.99
CA VAL A 126 7.80 4.58 -26.51
C VAL A 126 6.63 5.50 -26.17
N GLU A 127 6.88 6.68 -25.61
CA GLU A 127 5.84 7.66 -25.27
C GLU A 127 5.13 8.23 -26.52
N ILE A 128 5.82 8.31 -27.67
CA ILE A 128 5.25 8.78 -28.94
C ILE A 128 4.32 7.73 -29.57
N ALA A 129 4.49 6.45 -29.22
CA ALA A 129 3.75 5.33 -29.82
C ALA A 129 2.52 4.87 -29.00
N ALA A 130 2.32 5.41 -27.80
CA ALA A 130 1.23 5.09 -26.87
C ALA A 130 0.09 6.12 -26.92
#